data_AF-A0A442RIJ9-F1
#
_entry.id   AF-A0A442RIJ9-F1
#
_cell.length_a   1.000
_cell.length_b   1.000
_cell.length_c   1.000
_cell.angle_alpha   90.00
_cell.angle_beta   90.00
_cell.angle_gamma   90.00
#
_symmetry.space_group_name_H-M   'P 1'
#
loop_
_entity.id
_entity.type
_entity.pdbx_description
1 polymer ?
#
loop_
_entity_poly.entity_id
_entity_poly.type
_entity_poly.pdbx_seq_one_letter_code
_entity_poly.pdbx_strand_id
1 'polypeptide(L)'
;MVLCEITGYGRDVPHAARAGHDINYLAFSGARSLIRDEHNKPVVPQNLIGDYAAGGTLAVSAILGALLEREAPERGSTSISL
;
A
#
# COMPACT_ATOMS: atom_id res chain seq x y z
N MET A 1 -15.81 5.04 14.13
CA MET A 1 -14.32 5.11 14.06
C MET A 1 -13.87 4.58 12.70
N VAL A 2 -12.81 5.10 12.08
CA VAL A 2 -12.20 4.50 10.88
C VAL A 2 -10.84 3.95 11.26
N LEU A 3 -10.65 2.63 11.11
CA LEU A 3 -9.36 1.98 11.29
C LEU A 3 -8.82 1.60 9.91
N CYS A 4 -7.64 2.12 9.57
CA CYS A 4 -6.93 1.79 8.33
C CYS A 4 -5.62 1.10 8.69
N GLU A 5 -5.46 -0.14 8.22
CA GLU A 5 -4.26 -0.93 8.41
C GLU A 5 -3.56 -1.07 7.06
N ILE A 6 -2.26 -0.74 7.03
CA ILE A 6 -1.45 -0.76 5.82
C ILE A 6 -0.36 -1.81 6.02
N THR A 7 -0.25 -2.74 5.09
CA THR A 7 0.74 -3.82 5.10
C THR A 7 1.50 -3.86 3.78
N GLY A 8 2.78 -4.25 3.81
CA GLY A 8 3.58 -4.31 2.58
C GLY A 8 3.31 -5.53 1.72
N TYR A 9 3.05 -6.68 2.35
CA TYR A 9 2.79 -7.95 1.65
C TYR A 9 1.31 -8.35 1.61
N GLY A 10 0.43 -7.66 2.35
CA GLY A 10 -0.92 -8.13 2.64
C GLY A 10 -0.99 -8.90 3.97
N ARG A 11 -2.18 -8.95 4.57
CA ARG A 11 -2.44 -9.61 5.85
C ARG A 11 -2.53 -11.13 5.75
N ASP A 12 -3.24 -11.63 4.74
CA ASP A 12 -3.65 -13.03 4.66
C ASP A 12 -2.83 -13.81 3.63
N VAL A 13 -1.52 -13.56 3.63
CA VAL A 13 -0.55 -14.22 2.73
C VAL A 13 0.60 -14.85 3.50
N PRO A 14 1.30 -15.85 2.94
CA PRO A 14 2.43 -16.50 3.61
C PRO A 14 3.57 -15.55 4.04
N HIS A 15 3.64 -14.35 3.47
CA HIS A 15 4.66 -13.34 3.77
C HIS A 15 4.19 -12.24 4.71
N ALA A 16 2.98 -12.32 5.27
CA ALA A 16 2.40 -11.26 6.10
C ALA A 16 3.26 -10.90 7.34
N ALA A 17 3.87 -11.90 7.97
CA ALA A 17 4.76 -11.71 9.11
C ALA A 17 6.23 -11.41 8.72
N ARG A 18 6.53 -11.32 7.43
CA ARG A 18 7.90 -11.12 6.95
C ARG A 18 8.26 -9.64 6.99
N ALA A 19 9.39 -9.31 7.60
CA ALA A 19 9.95 -7.97 7.52
C ALA A 19 10.33 -7.60 6.08
N GLY A 20 10.04 -6.36 5.69
CA GLY A 20 10.40 -5.79 4.40
C GLY A 20 10.36 -4.27 4.43
N HIS A 21 10.87 -3.67 3.36
CA HIS A 21 10.75 -2.26 3.04
C HIS A 21 10.17 -2.10 1.63
N ASP A 22 9.88 -0.87 1.23
CA ASP A 22 9.37 -0.49 -0.10
C ASP A 22 9.97 -1.34 -1.24
N ILE A 23 11.30 -1.39 -1.34
CA ILE A 23 12.00 -2.12 -2.41
C ILE A 23 11.71 -3.63 -2.40
N ASN A 24 11.43 -4.23 -1.24
CA ASN A 24 11.07 -5.63 -1.13
C ASN A 24 9.65 -5.87 -1.65
N TYR A 25 8.71 -4.97 -1.35
CA TYR A 25 7.33 -5.04 -1.84
C TYR A 25 7.27 -4.82 -3.36
N LEU A 26 8.04 -3.85 -3.88
CA LEU A 26 8.21 -3.61 -5.32
C LEU A 26 8.87 -4.79 -6.05
N ALA A 27 9.85 -5.45 -5.42
CA ALA A 27 10.47 -6.63 -5.98
C ALA A 27 9.47 -7.80 -6.02
N PHE A 28 8.69 -7.96 -4.96
CA PHE A 28 7.68 -9.02 -4.84
C PHE A 28 6.56 -8.87 -5.88
N SER A 29 6.10 -7.64 -6.15
CA SER A 29 5.07 -7.38 -7.17
C SER A 29 5.58 -7.49 -8.62
N GLY A 30 6.90 -7.62 -8.81
CA GLY A 30 7.53 -7.56 -10.13
C GLY A 30 7.72 -6.13 -10.67
N ALA A 31 7.15 -5.11 -10.04
CA ALA A 31 7.25 -3.72 -10.48
C ALA A 31 8.71 -3.23 -10.54
N ARG A 32 9.55 -3.65 -9.59
CA ARG A 32 10.99 -3.32 -9.58
C ARG A 32 11.69 -3.74 -10.87
N SER A 33 11.25 -4.83 -11.50
CA SER A 33 11.90 -5.36 -12.71
C SER A 33 11.81 -4.41 -13.91
N LEU A 34 10.85 -3.49 -13.89
CA LEU A 34 10.57 -2.52 -14.94
C LEU A 34 11.34 -1.20 -14.77
N ILE A 35 11.94 -0.97 -13.60
CA ILE A 35 12.58 0.31 -13.25
C ILE A 35 14.08 0.19 -13.48
N ARG A 36 14.53 0.69 -14.63
CA ARG A 36 15.91 0.55 -15.11
C ARG A 36 16.40 1.83 -15.76
N ASP A 37 17.70 2.03 -15.75
CA ASP A 37 18.34 3.08 -16.53
C ASP A 37 18.47 2.69 -18.02
N GLU A 38 19.01 3.60 -18.83
CA GLU A 38 19.24 3.40 -20.26
C GLU A 38 20.22 2.25 -20.59
N HIS A 39 20.98 1.78 -19.59
CA HIS A 39 21.91 0.66 -19.69
C HIS A 39 21.31 -0.63 -19.08
N ASN A 40 19.99 -0.67 -18.85
CA ASN A 40 19.26 -1.81 -18.32
C ASN A 40 19.64 -2.19 -16.87
N LYS A 41 20.30 -1.30 -16.13
CA LYS A 41 20.68 -1.52 -14.72
C LYS A 41 19.48 -1.22 -13.82
N PRO A 42 19.21 -2.03 -12.76
CA PRO A 42 18.15 -1.74 -11.80
C PRO A 42 18.35 -0.39 -11.10
N VAL A 43 17.29 0.41 -11.05
CA VAL A 43 17.25 1.70 -10.33
C VAL A 43 16.28 1.61 -9.17
N VAL A 44 16.64 2.20 -8.02
CA VAL A 44 15.77 2.28 -6.84
C VAL A 44 15.02 3.61 -6.88
N PRO A 45 13.69 3.62 -7.08
CA PRO A 45 12.88 4.83 -7.19
C PRO A 45 12.62 5.49 -5.82
N GLN A 46 13.60 5.45 -4.92
CA GLN A 46 13.42 5.72 -3.48
C GLN A 46 12.26 4.87 -2.93
N ASN A 47 11.45 5.43 -2.04
CA ASN A 47 10.23 4.81 -1.52
C ASN A 47 8.94 5.44 -2.10
N LEU A 48 9.03 6.08 -3.28
CA LEU A 48 7.92 6.84 -3.85
C LEU A 48 6.77 5.97 -4.34
N ILE A 49 7.04 4.72 -4.71
CA ILE A 49 6.04 3.86 -5.34
C ILE A 49 5.30 3.02 -4.30
N GLY A 50 6.01 2.30 -3.43
CA GLY A 50 5.40 1.41 -2.46
C GLY A 50 4.83 2.19 -1.28
N ASP A 51 5.67 2.97 -0.59
CA ASP A 51 5.24 3.68 0.63
C ASP A 51 4.29 4.84 0.32
N TYR A 52 4.59 5.67 -0.68
CA TYR A 52 3.78 6.85 -0.99
C TYR A 52 2.61 6.54 -1.94
N ALA A 53 2.89 6.17 -3.19
CA ALA A 53 1.83 6.04 -4.20
C ALA A 53 0.88 4.86 -3.95
N ALA A 54 1.41 3.67 -3.66
CA ALA A 54 0.61 2.48 -3.43
C ALA A 54 0.13 2.34 -1.97
N GLY A 55 0.91 2.80 -1.00
CA GLY A 55 0.54 2.77 0.41
C GLY A 55 -0.25 4.01 0.83
N GLY A 56 0.45 5.12 1.03
CA GLY A 56 -0.10 6.34 1.60
C GLY A 56 -1.26 6.94 0.83
N THR A 57 -1.17 7.06 -0.50
CA THR A 57 -2.25 7.64 -1.32
C THR A 57 -3.49 6.74 -1.31
N LEU A 58 -3.33 5.42 -1.45
CA LEU A 58 -4.48 4.51 -1.36
C LEU A 58 -5.11 4.52 0.04
N ALA A 59 -4.31 4.62 1.10
CA ALA A 59 -4.81 4.76 2.46
C ALA A 59 -5.63 6.03 2.65
N VAL A 60 -5.15 7.18 2.16
CA VAL A 60 -5.91 8.43 2.18
C VAL A 60 -7.21 8.29 1.40
N SER A 61 -7.17 7.75 0.18
CA SER A 61 -8.37 7.53 -0.64
C SER A 61 -9.39 6.63 0.06
N ALA A 62 -8.94 5.54 0.67
CA ALA A 62 -9.83 4.60 1.34
C ALA A 62 -10.44 5.21 2.62
N ILE A 63 -9.65 5.93 3.43
CA ILE A 63 -10.14 6.64 4.61
C ILE A 63 -11.20 7.67 4.22
N LEU A 64 -10.94 8.47 3.18
CA LEU A 64 -11.91 9.46 2.67
C LEU A 64 -13.19 8.78 2.17
N GLY A 65 -13.07 7.66 1.46
CA GLY A 65 -14.23 6.86 1.03
C GLY A 65 -15.06 6.37 2.22
N ALA A 66 -14.41 5.82 3.27
CA ALA A 66 -15.10 5.38 4.47
C ALA A 66 -15.73 6.51 5.28
N LEU A 67 -15.16 7.72 5.25
CA LEU A 67 -15.76 8.90 5.87
C LEU A 67 -17.00 9.35 5.09
N LEU A 68 -16.94 9.36 3.76
CA LEU A 68 -18.08 9.69 2.91
C LEU A 68 -19.23 8.69 3.09
N GLU A 69 -18.93 7.38 3.15
CA GLU A 69 -19.95 6.36 3.43
C GLU A 69 -20.62 6.52 4.81
N ARG A 70 -19.91 7.12 5.78
CA ARG A 70 -20.44 7.38 7.13
C ARG A 70 -21.32 8.63 7.21
N GLU A 71 -21.38 9.45 6.16
CA GLU A 71 -22.37 10.54 6.10
C GLU A 71 -23.80 9.99 5.97
N ALA A 72 -23.98 8.78 5.44
CA ALA A 72 -25.24 8.06 5.52
C ALA A 72 -25.44 7.53 6.95
N PRO A 73 -26.56 7.86 7.61
CA PRO A 73 -26.74 7.57 9.04
C PRO A 73 -26.70 6.05 9.33
N GLU A 74 -26.18 5.72 10.51
CA GLU A 74 -26.07 4.38 11.16
C GLU A 74 -24.84 3.50 10.91
N ARG A 75 -23.79 3.95 10.19
CA ARG A 75 -22.52 3.19 10.13
C ARG A 75 -21.61 3.48 11.33
N GLY A 76 -21.46 2.48 12.21
CA GLY A 76 -20.61 2.52 13.41
C GLY A 76 -19.11 2.65 13.11
N SER A 77 -18.38 1.53 13.13
CA SER A 77 -16.93 1.49 12.85
C SER A 77 -16.65 0.84 11.50
N THR A 78 -15.76 1.45 10.72
CA THR A 78 -15.31 0.93 9.42
C THR A 78 -13.84 0.53 9.54
N SER A 79 -13.52 -0.71 9.14
CA SER A 79 -12.14 -1.21 9.05
C SER A 79 -11.76 -1.37 7.58
N ILE A 80 -10.57 -0.89 7.23
CA ILE A 80 -10.00 -0.92 5.89
C ILE A 80 -8.63 -1.59 6.02
N SER A 81 -8.30 -2.46 5.07
CA SER A 81 -7.01 -3.16 5.05
C SER A 81 -6.42 -3.08 3.66
N LEU A 82 -5.20 -2.56 3.61
CA LEU A 82 -4.39 -2.35 2.41
C LEU A 82 -3.11 -3.18 2.47
#